data_AF-A0A0A6D1D1-F1
#
_entry.id   AF-A0A0A6D1D1-F1
#
_cell.length_a   1.000
_cell.length_b   1.000
_cell.length_c   1.000
_cell.angle_alpha   90.00
_cell.angle_beta   90.00
_cell.angle_gamma   90.00
#
_symmetry.space_group_name_H-M   'P 1'
#
loop_
_entity.id
_entity.type
_entity.pdbx_description
1 polymer ?
#
loop_
_entity_poly.entity_id
_entity_poly.type
_entity_poly.pdbx_seq_one_letter_code
_entity_poly.pdbx_strand_id
1 'polypeptide(L)'
;MVAFNFDPRGVFFHSGLDTIEQGYSAATLGVMQEINKEKAAAYDYSRYIAAGGRPIEERAEDGGMIWSNDELLEVTIRTAEDGLMSLRKAFAVSVYHHWERSALQWTGKTNEKHDRLVEFVESMGYAAHPKLRAVCDLTNLLKHANEKWGVQLHRTWPELFTPDFVPPSEGGWRTDWYEQVALSETNMSEIFDIVRASGPAIRPISA
;
A
#
# COMPACT_ATOMS: atom_id res chain seq x y z
N MET A 1 0.16 43.49 5.78
CA MET A 1 0.24 42.01 5.67
C MET A 1 -1.12 41.49 6.11
N VAL A 2 -1.87 40.82 5.24
CA VAL A 2 -3.19 40.26 5.60
C VAL A 2 -2.94 38.97 6.37
N ALA A 3 -3.46 38.87 7.59
CA ALA A 3 -3.40 37.62 8.36
C ALA A 3 -4.26 36.58 7.64
N PHE A 4 -3.70 35.40 7.34
CA PHE A 4 -4.49 34.32 6.77
C PHE A 4 -5.51 33.85 7.81
N ASN A 5 -6.75 33.68 7.38
CA ASN A 5 -7.83 33.21 8.24
C ASN A 5 -7.77 31.69 8.41
N PHE A 6 -6.66 31.00 8.10
CA PHE A 6 -6.54 29.54 8.13
C PHE A 6 -5.09 29.15 8.49
N ASP A 7 -4.90 27.91 8.96
CA ASP A 7 -3.55 27.39 9.20
C ASP A 7 -2.89 26.91 7.89
N PRO A 8 -1.82 27.58 7.40
CA PRO A 8 -1.15 27.18 6.16
C PRO A 8 -0.52 25.77 6.25
N ARG A 9 -0.19 25.28 7.46
CA ARG A 9 0.34 23.93 7.65
C ARG A 9 -0.67 22.86 7.24
N GLY A 10 -1.96 23.10 7.55
CA GLY A 10 -3.05 22.26 7.08
C GLY A 10 -3.11 22.23 5.56
N VAL A 11 -3.11 23.40 4.91
CA VAL A 11 -3.19 23.47 3.45
C VAL A 11 -2.04 22.71 2.78
N PHE A 12 -0.79 22.90 3.22
CA PHE A 12 0.35 22.19 2.64
C PHE A 12 0.31 20.68 2.89
N PHE A 13 -0.07 20.28 4.11
CA PHE A 13 -0.19 18.87 4.46
C PHE A 13 -1.21 18.15 3.60
N HIS A 14 -2.44 18.68 3.53
CA HIS A 14 -3.53 18.08 2.76
C HIS A 14 -3.23 18.11 1.26
N SER A 15 -2.72 19.23 0.72
CA SER A 15 -2.36 19.32 -0.70
C SER A 15 -1.26 18.32 -1.10
N GLY A 16 -0.27 18.11 -0.23
CA GLY A 16 0.77 17.10 -0.43
C GLY A 16 0.19 15.68 -0.42
N LEU A 17 -0.74 15.39 0.49
CA LEU A 17 -1.40 14.10 0.57
C LEU A 17 -2.29 13.84 -0.66
N ASP A 18 -3.06 14.85 -1.09
CA ASP A 18 -3.90 14.77 -2.29
C ASP A 18 -3.06 14.53 -3.56
N THR A 19 -1.86 15.12 -3.62
CA THR A 19 -0.91 14.86 -4.73
C THR A 19 -0.43 13.40 -4.72
N ILE A 20 -0.12 12.85 -3.54
CA ILE A 20 0.27 11.44 -3.39
C ILE A 20 -0.90 10.52 -3.78
N GLU A 21 -2.12 10.83 -3.36
CA GLU A 21 -3.33 10.07 -3.70
C GLU A 21 -3.62 10.08 -5.19
N GLN A 22 -3.54 11.24 -5.85
CA GLN A 22 -3.67 11.33 -7.31
C GLN A 22 -2.60 10.52 -8.03
N GLY A 23 -1.35 10.58 -7.56
CA GLY A 23 -0.25 9.77 -8.10
C GLY A 23 -0.50 8.27 -7.92
N TYR A 24 -1.03 7.86 -6.77
CA TYR A 24 -1.44 6.50 -6.48
C TYR A 24 -2.52 6.02 -7.47
N SER A 25 -3.63 6.75 -7.57
CA SER A 25 -4.74 6.39 -8.46
C SER A 25 -4.32 6.31 -9.93
N ALA A 26 -3.47 7.24 -10.38
CA ALA A 26 -2.95 7.21 -11.75
C ALA A 26 -2.05 5.99 -12.00
N ALA A 27 -1.16 5.66 -11.06
CA ALA A 27 -0.26 4.53 -11.18
C ALA A 27 -0.99 3.18 -11.14
N THR A 28 -1.98 3.02 -10.25
CA THR A 28 -2.72 1.75 -10.12
C THR A 28 -3.70 1.53 -11.26
N LEU A 29 -4.32 2.60 -11.80
CA LEU A 29 -5.27 2.48 -12.90
C LEU A 29 -4.66 1.78 -14.12
N GLY A 30 -3.44 2.17 -14.52
CA GLY A 30 -2.77 1.57 -15.68
C GLY A 30 -2.48 0.08 -15.48
N VAL A 31 -1.97 -0.30 -14.29
CA VAL A 31 -1.68 -1.70 -13.98
C VAL A 31 -2.97 -2.54 -13.88
N MET A 32 -4.02 -2.00 -13.27
CA MET A 32 -5.32 -2.68 -13.17
C MET A 32 -5.97 -2.90 -14.55
N GLN A 33 -5.84 -1.94 -15.46
CA GLN A 33 -6.31 -2.10 -16.84
C GLN A 33 -5.58 -3.23 -17.55
N GLU A 34 -4.26 -3.33 -17.39
CA GLU A 34 -3.48 -4.41 -17.99
C GLU A 34 -3.85 -5.78 -17.38
N ILE A 35 -3.97 -5.88 -16.05
CA ILE A 35 -4.44 -7.12 -15.38
C ILE A 35 -5.78 -7.57 -15.95
N ASN A 36 -6.74 -6.65 -16.09
CA ASN A 36 -8.08 -6.97 -16.59
C ASN A 36 -8.05 -7.40 -18.06
N LYS A 37 -7.21 -6.76 -18.88
CA LYS A 37 -7.00 -7.13 -20.29
C LYS A 37 -6.44 -8.55 -20.40
N GLU A 38 -5.41 -8.88 -19.64
CA GLU A 38 -4.78 -10.21 -19.68
C GLU A 38 -5.70 -11.29 -19.12
N LYS A 39 -6.48 -11.00 -18.06
CA LYS A 39 -7.52 -11.91 -17.56
C LYS A 39 -8.62 -12.18 -18.59
N ALA A 40 -9.03 -11.16 -19.34
CA ALA A 40 -9.99 -11.33 -20.43
C ALA A 40 -9.39 -12.21 -21.55
N ALA A 41 -8.14 -11.98 -21.92
CA ALA A 41 -7.44 -12.80 -22.91
C ALA A 41 -7.30 -14.27 -22.46
N ALA A 42 -6.98 -14.52 -21.19
CA ALA A 42 -6.93 -15.87 -20.61
C ALA A 42 -8.30 -16.56 -20.65
N TYR A 43 -9.37 -15.84 -20.31
CA TYR A 43 -10.73 -16.36 -20.39
C TYR A 43 -11.13 -16.72 -21.83
N ASP A 44 -10.86 -15.83 -22.79
CA ASP A 44 -11.16 -16.07 -24.21
C ASP A 44 -10.34 -17.23 -24.79
N TYR A 45 -9.07 -17.34 -24.42
CA TYR A 45 -8.22 -18.45 -24.83
C TYR A 45 -8.73 -19.79 -24.27
N SER A 46 -9.11 -19.82 -22.98
CA SER A 46 -9.72 -21.00 -22.35
C SER A 46 -10.97 -21.47 -23.10
N ARG A 47 -11.84 -20.54 -23.51
CA ARG A 47 -13.03 -20.85 -24.31
C ARG A 47 -12.70 -21.36 -25.70
N TYR A 48 -11.70 -20.78 -26.36
CA TYR A 48 -11.24 -21.22 -27.67
C TYR A 48 -10.74 -22.68 -27.62
N ILE A 49 -9.92 -23.04 -26.63
CA ILE A 49 -9.47 -24.43 -26.45
C ILE A 49 -10.63 -25.37 -26.14
N ALA A 50 -11.55 -24.98 -25.26
CA ALA A 50 -12.74 -25.77 -24.95
C ALA A 50 -13.65 -26.02 -26.18
N ALA A 51 -13.63 -25.11 -27.17
CA ALA A 51 -14.36 -25.25 -28.43
C ALA A 51 -13.64 -26.11 -29.48
N GLY A 52 -12.52 -26.75 -29.14
CA GLY A 52 -11.71 -27.55 -30.06
C GLY A 52 -10.68 -26.74 -30.84
N GLY A 53 -10.39 -25.52 -30.39
CA GLY A 53 -9.29 -24.71 -30.90
C GLY A 53 -7.95 -25.42 -30.75
N ARG A 54 -7.05 -25.20 -31.71
CA ARG A 54 -5.68 -25.74 -31.64
C ARG A 54 -4.87 -24.92 -30.62
N PRO A 55 -4.17 -25.56 -29.66
CA PRO A 55 -3.28 -24.88 -28.73
C PRO A 55 -2.26 -23.98 -29.43
N ILE A 56 -2.06 -22.80 -28.86
CA ILE A 56 -0.99 -21.88 -29.22
C ILE A 56 0.18 -22.20 -28.27
N GLU A 57 1.17 -22.89 -28.81
CA GLU A 57 2.30 -23.44 -28.06
C GLU A 57 3.52 -23.58 -28.97
N GLU A 58 4.69 -23.63 -28.36
CA GLU A 58 5.93 -24.01 -29.03
C GLU A 58 6.45 -25.31 -28.42
N ARG A 59 6.91 -26.21 -29.29
CA ARG A 59 7.49 -27.50 -28.89
C ARG A 59 8.89 -27.66 -29.46
N ALA A 60 9.76 -28.26 -28.68
CA ALA A 60 11.09 -28.68 -29.09
C ALA A 60 11.02 -29.83 -30.12
N GLU A 61 12.16 -30.15 -30.75
CA GLU A 61 12.27 -31.20 -31.76
C GLU A 61 11.89 -32.59 -31.22
N ASP A 62 12.05 -32.82 -29.91
CA ASP A 62 11.67 -34.07 -29.23
C ASP A 62 10.19 -34.12 -28.80
N GLY A 63 9.42 -33.06 -29.09
CA GLY A 63 8.02 -32.92 -28.73
C GLY A 63 7.77 -32.32 -27.34
N GLY A 64 8.82 -32.02 -26.56
CA GLY A 64 8.72 -31.31 -25.29
C GLY A 64 8.13 -29.91 -25.46
N MET A 65 7.23 -29.49 -24.57
CA MET A 65 6.64 -28.14 -24.61
C MET A 65 7.67 -27.12 -24.09
N ILE A 66 7.92 -26.07 -24.87
CA ILE A 66 8.81 -24.96 -24.51
C ILE A 66 8.00 -23.87 -23.80
N TRP A 67 6.86 -23.51 -24.35
CA TRP A 67 5.89 -22.61 -23.72
C TRP A 67 4.50 -22.86 -24.29
N SER A 68 3.48 -22.51 -23.52
CA SER A 68 2.10 -22.42 -23.98
C SER A 68 1.50 -21.06 -23.67
N ASN A 69 0.51 -20.65 -24.47
CA ASN A 69 -0.11 -19.34 -24.32
C ASN A 69 -0.86 -19.19 -22.99
N ASP A 70 -1.41 -20.27 -22.43
CA ASP A 70 -1.99 -20.27 -21.09
C ASP A 70 -0.95 -20.03 -20.00
N GLU A 71 0.21 -20.71 -20.04
CA GLU A 71 1.32 -20.46 -19.10
C GLU A 71 1.81 -19.00 -19.21
N LEU A 72 1.95 -18.48 -20.43
CA LEU A 72 2.39 -17.10 -20.65
C LEU A 72 1.39 -16.09 -20.08
N LEU A 73 0.09 -16.29 -20.30
CA LEU A 73 -0.96 -15.43 -19.77
C LEU A 73 -1.01 -15.49 -18.23
N GLU A 74 -0.91 -16.68 -17.63
CA GLU A 74 -0.88 -16.83 -16.18
C GLU A 74 0.31 -16.09 -15.54
N VAL A 75 1.52 -16.28 -16.09
CA VAL A 75 2.72 -15.59 -15.61
C VAL A 75 2.60 -14.07 -15.78
N THR A 76 2.02 -13.61 -16.89
CA THR A 76 1.82 -12.18 -17.16
C THR A 76 0.84 -11.55 -16.16
N ILE A 77 -0.30 -12.21 -15.91
CA ILE A 77 -1.29 -11.77 -14.93
C ILE A 77 -0.64 -11.69 -13.54
N ARG A 78 0.05 -12.75 -13.11
CA ARG A 78 0.70 -12.80 -11.80
C ARG A 78 1.76 -11.70 -11.65
N THR A 79 2.58 -11.49 -12.68
CA THR A 79 3.61 -10.44 -12.67
C THR A 79 2.98 -9.05 -12.53
N ALA A 80 1.87 -8.80 -13.22
CA ALA A 80 1.15 -7.53 -13.11
C ALA A 80 0.49 -7.35 -11.73
N GLU A 81 -0.07 -8.41 -11.14
CA GLU A 81 -0.62 -8.40 -9.78
C GLU A 81 0.46 -8.15 -8.71
N ASP A 82 1.63 -8.78 -8.84
CA ASP A 82 2.79 -8.55 -7.97
C ASP A 82 3.29 -7.09 -8.09
N GLY A 83 3.28 -6.55 -9.32
CA GLY A 83 3.58 -5.14 -9.59
C GLY A 83 2.57 -4.19 -8.92
N LEU A 84 1.28 -4.48 -9.01
CA LEU A 84 0.23 -3.70 -8.33
C LEU A 84 0.40 -3.74 -6.81
N MET A 85 0.69 -4.91 -6.24
CA MET A 85 0.93 -5.06 -4.80
C MET A 85 2.17 -4.26 -4.37
N SER A 86 3.24 -4.30 -5.15
CA SER A 86 4.46 -3.53 -4.91
C SER A 86 4.20 -2.02 -4.94
N LEU A 87 3.39 -1.53 -5.88
CA LEU A 87 2.96 -0.13 -5.93
C LEU A 87 2.17 0.26 -4.67
N ARG A 88 1.19 -0.54 -4.26
CA ARG A 88 0.41 -0.28 -3.04
C ARG A 88 1.30 -0.17 -1.81
N LYS A 89 2.23 -1.11 -1.62
CA LYS A 89 3.20 -1.10 -0.52
C LYS A 89 4.08 0.15 -0.54
N ALA A 90 4.59 0.55 -1.71
CA ALA A 90 5.40 1.76 -1.87
C ALA A 90 4.62 3.05 -1.54
N PHE A 91 3.36 3.13 -1.94
CA PHE A 91 2.50 4.27 -1.61
C PHE A 91 2.12 4.29 -0.13
N ALA A 92 1.85 3.16 0.51
CA ALA A 92 1.59 3.10 1.95
C ALA A 92 2.76 3.68 2.77
N VAL A 93 4.00 3.33 2.40
CA VAL A 93 5.22 3.91 2.99
C VAL A 93 5.29 5.42 2.73
N SER A 94 5.01 5.85 1.50
CA SER A 94 5.08 7.27 1.11
C SER A 94 4.07 8.13 1.86
N VAL A 95 2.85 7.63 2.05
CA VAL A 95 1.77 8.30 2.77
C VAL A 95 2.14 8.52 4.24
N TYR A 96 2.66 7.50 4.92
CA TYR A 96 3.14 7.65 6.30
C TYR A 96 4.34 8.60 6.40
N HIS A 97 5.32 8.48 5.51
CA HIS A 97 6.48 9.37 5.51
C HIS A 97 6.09 10.84 5.25
N HIS A 98 5.06 11.10 4.45
CA HIS A 98 4.53 12.46 4.27
C HIS A 98 4.01 13.03 5.59
N TRP A 99 3.26 12.24 6.35
CA TRP A 99 2.85 12.62 7.71
C TRP A 99 4.04 12.88 8.62
N GLU A 100 4.98 11.94 8.71
CA GLU A 100 6.13 12.03 9.61
C GLU A 100 6.98 13.27 9.33
N ARG A 101 7.29 13.54 8.06
CA ARG A 101 8.05 14.72 7.65
C ARG A 101 7.30 16.02 7.97
N SER A 102 5.99 16.04 7.74
CA SER A 102 5.17 17.21 8.04
C SER A 102 5.09 17.44 9.56
N ALA A 103 4.89 16.39 10.34
CA ALA A 103 4.88 16.43 11.81
C ALA A 103 6.21 16.92 12.39
N LEU A 104 7.35 16.44 11.88
CA LEU A 104 8.68 16.93 12.24
C LEU A 104 8.82 18.43 11.97
N GLN A 105 8.34 18.90 10.80
CA GLN A 105 8.34 20.32 10.46
C GLN A 105 7.45 21.16 11.38
N TRP A 106 6.22 20.72 11.67
CA TRP A 106 5.31 21.45 12.55
C TRP A 106 5.86 21.59 13.97
N THR A 107 6.47 20.53 14.49
CA THR A 107 6.99 20.44 15.86
C THR A 107 8.41 20.98 16.01
N GLY A 108 9.04 21.42 14.91
CA GLY A 108 10.42 21.92 14.90
C GLY A 108 11.46 20.84 15.26
N LYS A 109 11.14 19.56 15.01
CA LYS A 109 12.03 18.42 15.28
C LYS A 109 12.74 17.99 14.01
N THR A 110 13.94 17.44 14.16
CA THR A 110 14.73 16.90 13.04
C THR A 110 14.65 15.38 12.93
N ASN A 111 14.39 14.70 14.04
CA ASN A 111 14.17 13.26 14.14
C ASN A 111 13.45 12.99 15.47
N GLU A 112 12.49 12.08 15.47
CA GLU A 112 11.78 11.67 16.69
C GLU A 112 11.13 10.29 16.48
N LYS A 113 10.96 9.53 17.57
CA LYS A 113 10.20 8.28 17.52
C LYS A 113 8.71 8.57 17.38
N HIS A 114 7.98 7.69 16.68
CA HIS A 114 6.55 7.82 16.41
C HIS A 114 5.73 8.31 17.62
N ASP A 115 5.77 7.60 18.75
CA ASP A 115 4.94 7.93 19.92
C ASP A 115 5.25 9.33 20.48
N ARG A 116 6.52 9.70 20.55
CA ARG A 116 6.94 11.04 20.99
C ARG A 116 6.57 12.11 19.98
N LEU A 117 6.63 11.81 18.70
CA LEU A 117 6.24 12.73 17.64
C LEU A 117 4.72 12.99 17.70
N VAL A 118 3.91 11.95 17.93
CA VAL A 118 2.46 12.07 18.18
C VAL A 118 2.19 12.96 19.39
N GLU A 119 2.87 12.73 20.53
CA GLU A 119 2.73 13.60 21.72
C GLU A 119 3.01 15.07 21.40
N PHE A 120 4.05 15.36 20.60
CA PHE A 120 4.35 16.73 20.19
C PHE A 120 3.28 17.31 19.27
N VAL A 121 2.80 16.55 18.28
CA VAL A 121 1.72 16.96 17.37
C VAL A 121 0.44 17.25 18.13
N GLU A 122 0.07 16.41 19.09
CA GLU A 122 -1.11 16.60 19.94
C GLU A 122 -0.96 17.81 20.87
N SER A 123 0.24 18.07 21.39
CA SER A 123 0.51 19.27 22.21
C SER A 123 0.33 20.58 21.42
N MET A 124 0.38 20.53 20.08
CA MET A 124 0.06 21.66 19.20
C MET A 124 -1.44 21.81 18.93
N GLY A 125 -2.28 20.89 19.42
CA GLY A 125 -3.73 20.89 19.19
C GLY A 125 -4.16 20.14 17.92
N TYR A 126 -3.29 19.35 17.29
CA TYR A 126 -3.65 18.49 16.17
C TYR A 126 -3.91 17.07 16.65
N ALA A 127 -5.10 16.54 16.39
CA ALA A 127 -5.40 15.17 16.73
C ALA A 127 -4.63 14.18 15.83
N ALA A 128 -4.08 13.12 16.42
CA ALA A 128 -3.63 11.95 15.69
C ALA A 128 -4.75 10.92 15.63
N HIS A 129 -4.94 10.28 14.47
CA HIS A 129 -5.92 9.21 14.36
C HIS A 129 -5.47 7.98 15.19
N PRO A 130 -6.37 7.29 15.93
CA PRO A 130 -5.99 6.17 16.79
C PRO A 130 -5.26 5.01 16.07
N LYS A 131 -5.56 4.80 14.79
CA LYS A 131 -4.89 3.78 13.94
C LYS A 131 -3.57 4.24 13.32
N LEU A 132 -3.11 5.48 13.54
CA LEU A 132 -1.87 5.97 12.93
C LEU A 132 -0.65 5.14 13.33
N ARG A 133 -0.61 4.63 14.58
CA ARG A 133 0.43 3.70 15.02
C ARG A 133 0.48 2.43 14.18
N ALA A 134 -0.68 1.88 13.79
CA ALA A 134 -0.74 0.70 12.93
C ALA A 134 -0.20 0.99 11.52
N VAL A 135 -0.44 2.21 10.98
CA VAL A 135 0.17 2.66 9.71
C VAL A 135 1.70 2.80 9.83
N CYS A 136 2.21 3.28 10.98
CA CYS A 136 3.65 3.31 11.27
C CYS A 136 4.22 1.89 11.31
N ASP A 137 3.54 0.94 11.97
CA ASP A 137 3.97 -0.44 12.07
C ASP A 137 3.98 -1.12 10.70
N LEU A 138 2.97 -0.87 9.84
CA LEU A 138 2.96 -1.27 8.43
C LEU A 138 4.18 -0.72 7.69
N THR A 139 4.47 0.57 7.82
CA THR A 139 5.63 1.18 7.15
C THR A 139 6.94 0.57 7.63
N ASN A 140 7.09 0.31 8.92
CA ASN A 140 8.28 -0.33 9.46
C ASN A 140 8.42 -1.78 9.01
N LEU A 141 7.31 -2.51 8.92
CA LEU A 141 7.30 -3.86 8.35
C LEU A 141 7.75 -3.82 6.88
N LEU A 142 7.18 -2.94 6.06
CA LEU A 142 7.49 -2.86 4.62
C LEU A 142 8.95 -2.48 4.34
N LYS A 143 9.60 -1.71 5.23
CA LYS A 143 11.02 -1.34 5.09
C LYS A 143 12.00 -2.42 5.57
N HIS A 144 11.61 -3.21 6.57
CA HIS A 144 12.55 -4.07 7.30
C HIS A 144 12.24 -5.56 7.20
N ALA A 145 11.06 -5.93 6.71
CA ALA A 145 10.60 -7.31 6.49
C ALA A 145 10.90 -8.25 7.68
N ASN A 146 10.66 -7.78 8.91
CA ASN A 146 11.02 -8.52 10.12
C ASN A 146 9.80 -8.92 10.97
N GLU A 147 10.01 -10.00 11.74
CA GLU A 147 8.98 -10.64 12.56
C GLU A 147 8.41 -9.71 13.63
N LYS A 148 9.25 -8.86 14.24
CA LYS A 148 8.80 -7.92 15.28
C LYS A 148 7.67 -7.02 14.76
N TRP A 149 7.86 -6.39 13.61
CA TRP A 149 6.84 -5.52 13.02
C TRP A 149 5.67 -6.32 12.45
N GLY A 150 5.96 -7.49 11.87
CA GLY A 150 4.96 -8.43 11.37
C GLY A 150 3.94 -8.84 12.44
N VAL A 151 4.41 -9.37 13.56
CA VAL A 151 3.56 -9.79 14.69
C VAL A 151 2.80 -8.62 15.29
N GLN A 152 3.46 -7.47 15.47
CA GLN A 152 2.81 -6.28 16.03
C GLN A 152 1.70 -5.75 15.12
N LEU A 153 1.94 -5.69 13.81
CA LEU A 153 0.94 -5.27 12.84
C LEU A 153 -0.20 -6.29 12.77
N HIS A 154 0.09 -7.59 12.69
CA HIS A 154 -0.95 -8.62 12.67
C HIS A 154 -1.87 -8.56 13.90
N ARG A 155 -1.33 -8.20 15.06
CA ARG A 155 -2.15 -8.01 16.28
C ARG A 155 -3.10 -6.80 16.19
N THR A 156 -2.71 -5.76 15.48
CA THR A 156 -3.41 -4.46 15.48
C THR A 156 -4.24 -4.23 14.22
N TRP A 157 -3.92 -4.91 13.13
CA TRP A 157 -4.55 -4.78 11.82
C TRP A 157 -4.36 -6.07 10.99
N PRO A 158 -4.96 -7.20 11.42
CA PRO A 158 -4.82 -8.49 10.75
C PRO A 158 -5.38 -8.51 9.33
N GLU A 159 -6.32 -7.62 9.00
CA GLU A 159 -6.96 -7.53 7.68
C GLU A 159 -6.01 -7.07 6.56
N LEU A 160 -4.78 -6.63 6.89
CA LEU A 160 -3.76 -6.31 5.89
C LEU A 160 -2.98 -7.53 5.40
N PHE A 161 -3.21 -8.70 5.98
CA PHE A 161 -2.52 -9.94 5.62
C PHE A 161 -3.38 -10.80 4.70
N THR A 162 -2.74 -11.72 3.98
CA THR A 162 -3.46 -12.71 3.16
C THR A 162 -4.50 -13.46 4.00
N PRO A 163 -5.68 -13.79 3.44
CA PRO A 163 -6.67 -14.60 4.13
C PRO A 163 -6.05 -15.87 4.72
N ASP A 164 -6.50 -16.25 5.91
CA ASP A 164 -6.04 -17.43 6.64
C ASP A 164 -4.55 -17.43 7.04
N PHE A 165 -3.83 -16.30 6.89
CA PHE A 165 -2.48 -16.19 7.41
C PHE A 165 -2.47 -16.32 8.93
N VAL A 166 -1.67 -17.26 9.42
CA VAL A 166 -1.41 -17.45 10.85
C VAL A 166 0.08 -17.24 11.09
N PRO A 167 0.47 -16.27 11.95
CA PRO A 167 1.84 -16.11 12.36
C PRO A 167 2.45 -17.43 12.87
N PRO A 168 3.68 -17.79 12.48
CA PRO A 168 4.35 -18.95 13.03
C PRO A 168 4.52 -18.80 14.54
N SER A 169 4.44 -19.92 15.27
CA SER A 169 4.81 -19.96 16.69
C SER A 169 6.30 -19.60 16.87
N GLU A 170 6.67 -19.06 18.04
CA GLU A 170 8.07 -18.77 18.37
C GLU A 170 8.99 -19.98 18.07
N GLY A 171 10.03 -19.75 17.27
CA GLY A 171 10.95 -20.81 16.81
C GLY A 171 10.50 -21.59 15.58
N GLY A 172 9.39 -21.18 14.94
CA GLY A 172 8.93 -21.74 13.66
C GLY A 172 9.79 -21.34 12.45
N TRP A 173 9.37 -21.78 11.25
CA TRP A 173 10.02 -21.43 10.00
C TRP A 173 10.02 -19.92 9.77
N ARG A 174 11.08 -19.40 9.13
CA ARG A 174 11.16 -17.98 8.78
C ARG A 174 10.02 -17.62 7.80
N THR A 175 9.13 -16.75 8.24
CA THR A 175 8.08 -16.16 7.38
C THR A 175 8.60 -14.92 6.68
N ASP A 176 8.35 -14.83 5.37
CA ASP A 176 8.50 -13.58 4.64
C ASP A 176 7.31 -12.68 4.93
N TRP A 177 7.43 -11.89 5.99
CA TRP A 177 6.37 -11.00 6.44
C TRP A 177 6.04 -9.89 5.44
N TYR A 178 6.96 -9.54 4.55
CA TYR A 178 6.68 -8.56 3.50
C TYR A 178 5.69 -9.15 2.48
N GLU A 179 5.90 -10.40 2.07
CA GLU A 179 5.02 -11.09 1.12
C GLU A 179 3.63 -11.40 1.69
N GLN A 180 3.51 -11.57 3.01
CA GLN A 180 2.19 -11.84 3.62
C GLN A 180 1.27 -10.62 3.66
N VAL A 181 1.79 -9.40 3.45
CA VAL A 181 0.96 -8.18 3.38
C VAL A 181 0.27 -8.10 2.02
N ALA A 182 -1.07 -8.10 2.05
CA ALA A 182 -1.94 -8.05 0.88
C ALA A 182 -2.85 -6.81 0.93
N LEU A 183 -2.35 -5.67 0.45
CA LEU A 183 -3.12 -4.42 0.44
C LEU A 183 -4.15 -4.41 -0.70
N SER A 184 -5.41 -4.16 -0.33
CA SER A 184 -6.51 -3.86 -1.26
C SER A 184 -6.67 -2.35 -1.49
N GLU A 185 -7.53 -1.98 -2.44
CA GLU A 185 -7.94 -0.58 -2.66
C GLU A 185 -8.58 0.03 -1.41
N THR A 186 -9.41 -0.75 -0.72
CA THR A 186 -10.04 -0.36 0.53
C THR A 186 -9.00 -0.08 1.61
N ASN A 187 -7.96 -0.92 1.72
CA ASN A 187 -6.89 -0.68 2.68
C ASN A 187 -6.11 0.60 2.36
N MET A 188 -5.83 0.86 1.09
CA MET A 188 -5.15 2.09 0.67
C MET A 188 -5.98 3.33 0.99
N SER A 189 -7.28 3.29 0.71
CA SER A 189 -8.22 4.36 1.08
C SER A 189 -8.22 4.60 2.60
N GLU A 190 -8.28 3.53 3.40
CA GLU A 190 -8.22 3.63 4.86
C GLU A 190 -6.88 4.23 5.35
N ILE A 191 -5.76 3.87 4.74
CA ILE A 191 -4.43 4.45 5.06
C ILE A 191 -4.41 5.96 4.78
N PHE A 192 -4.92 6.39 3.62
CA PHE A 192 -5.03 7.81 3.28
C PHE A 192 -5.89 8.55 4.30
N ASP A 193 -7.06 8.01 4.67
CA ASP A 193 -7.97 8.63 5.63
C ASP A 193 -7.37 8.73 7.04
N ILE A 194 -6.70 7.67 7.50
CA ILE A 194 -6.00 7.67 8.80
C ILE A 194 -4.95 8.78 8.83
N VAL A 195 -4.12 8.89 7.77
CA VAL A 195 -3.07 9.91 7.71
C VAL A 195 -3.66 11.30 7.57
N ARG A 196 -4.66 11.49 6.71
CA ARG A 196 -5.38 12.75 6.53
C ARG A 196 -5.97 13.27 7.85
N ALA A 197 -6.51 12.37 8.66
CA ALA A 197 -7.08 12.67 9.97
C ALA A 197 -6.04 12.91 11.08
N SER A 198 -4.75 12.72 10.80
CA SER A 198 -3.67 12.78 11.80
C SER A 198 -2.86 14.08 11.78
N GLY A 199 -3.43 15.15 11.22
CA GLY A 199 -2.72 16.42 11.05
C GLY A 199 -3.60 17.65 11.25
N PRO A 200 -3.06 18.85 11.05
CA PRO A 200 -3.81 20.09 11.11
C PRO A 200 -4.99 20.05 10.13
N ALA A 201 -6.18 20.36 10.63
CA ALA A 201 -7.37 20.49 9.79
C ALA A 201 -7.28 21.76 8.93
N ILE A 202 -7.92 21.75 7.76
CA ILE A 202 -8.17 22.96 6.97
C ILE A 202 -9.32 23.71 7.64
N ARG A 203 -9.07 24.31 8.81
CA ARG A 203 -10.05 25.14 9.51
C ARG A 203 -9.73 26.62 9.33
N PRO A 204 -10.76 27.47 9.26
CA PRO A 204 -10.56 28.88 9.55
C PRO A 204 -9.99 29.02 10.97
N ILE A 205 -8.99 29.88 11.18
CA ILE A 205 -8.55 30.26 12.53
C ILE A 205 -9.78 30.86 13.21
N SER A 206 -10.35 30.13 14.17
CA SER A 206 -11.40 30.66 15.04
C SER A 206 -10.83 31.90 15.75
N ALA A 207 -11.50 33.03 15.55
CA ALA A 207 -11.16 34.34 16.11
C ALA A 207 -11.14 34.31 17.64
#